data_AF-A0A1F3T027-F1
#
_entry.id   AF-A0A1F3T027-F1
#
_cell.length_a   1.000
_cell.length_b   1.000
_cell.length_c   1.000
_cell.angle_alpha   90.00
_cell.angle_beta   90.00
_cell.angle_gamma   90.00
#
_symmetry.space_group_name_H-M   'P 1'
#
loop_
_entity.id
_entity.type
_entity.pdbx_description
1 polymer ?
#
loop_
_entity_poly.entity_id
_entity_poly.type
_entity_poly.pdbx_seq_one_letter_code
_entity_poly.pdbx_strand_id
1 'polypeptide(L)'
;MRHLYDFRSDVLGIIISGRSVVDFSSGLDLRTVDEVHRFIRSYGYELENPIEKAEVMGNFHEALNFVRRHFLLQPENPDGLKLEIPRKVLELADVADLFLMASRTFPGQTHDSQGVMLQNWACAILKVMHTIAHIDKDLRTPYFLDIQMQILDRFYKVVHRDSDGQLFLGDKDTAERAGGFRLNLVAFETKPKKARESIILKLLHKPENVAEDIFDRVGIRFVTESTLDALRVVKFLKDRMIVMPPNIKPSRSRNTLVDIEDFSQQLSVLLPGVERGEISEQDFNDKLREAAHPPRVNPENPHTSEFYRAIQFTCRQLIKLRNPLFDILKDLKSEVKGNAAYADLQRTSDRIDLAHIQREVRFFYPYEIQVFDRQSAEDNERGRSAHSEYKRAQVLTAMKRVMGALADVAR
;
A
#
# COMPACT_ATOMS: atom_id res chain seq x y z
N MET A 1 -31.41 2.03 34.27
CA MET A 1 -30.33 2.85 34.85
C MET A 1 -28.94 2.30 34.55
N ARG A 2 -28.53 1.11 35.01
CA ARG A 2 -27.15 0.60 34.73
C ARG A 2 -26.78 0.54 33.23
N HIS A 3 -27.70 0.12 32.35
CA HIS A 3 -27.44 0.07 30.90
C HIS A 3 -27.25 1.45 30.25
N LEU A 4 -27.77 2.54 30.85
CA LEU A 4 -27.59 3.91 30.33
C LEU A 4 -26.17 4.43 30.59
N TYR A 5 -25.44 3.82 31.53
CA TYR A 5 -24.11 4.24 31.96
C TYR A 5 -23.04 3.15 31.72
N ASP A 6 -23.40 2.04 31.08
CA ASP A 6 -22.44 1.03 30.65
C ASP A 6 -21.84 1.44 29.30
N PHE A 7 -20.82 2.27 29.36
CA PHE A 7 -20.18 2.85 28.18
C PHE A 7 -19.16 1.93 27.52
N ARG A 8 -18.80 0.80 28.14
CA ARG A 8 -17.69 -0.07 27.73
C ARG A 8 -16.45 0.73 27.29
N SER A 9 -15.63 1.16 28.24
CA SER A 9 -14.52 2.10 28.05
C SER A 9 -13.64 1.83 26.81
N ASP A 10 -13.41 0.57 26.46
CA ASP A 10 -12.61 0.20 25.29
C ASP A 10 -13.30 0.52 23.97
N VAL A 11 -14.62 0.29 23.87
CA VAL A 11 -15.43 0.66 22.71
C VAL A 11 -15.48 2.17 22.57
N LEU A 12 -15.69 2.88 23.68
CA LEU A 12 -15.65 4.34 23.70
C LEU A 12 -14.29 4.86 23.23
N GLY A 13 -13.19 4.26 23.68
CA GLY A 13 -11.84 4.62 23.23
C GLY A 13 -11.60 4.42 21.72
N ILE A 14 -12.24 3.43 21.10
CA ILE A 14 -12.20 3.26 19.63
C ILE A 14 -12.97 4.40 18.95
N ILE A 15 -14.17 4.71 19.43
CA ILE A 15 -15.06 5.69 18.80
C ILE A 15 -14.53 7.12 18.94
N ILE A 16 -14.12 7.53 20.15
CA ILE A 16 -13.82 8.94 20.46
C ILE A 16 -12.35 9.22 20.81
N SER A 17 -11.48 8.22 20.89
CA SER A 17 -10.06 8.40 21.25
C SER A 17 -9.07 7.90 20.20
N GLY A 18 -9.55 7.51 19.01
CA GLY A 18 -8.68 7.08 17.91
C GLY A 18 -7.93 5.77 18.18
N ARG A 19 -8.40 4.94 19.12
CA ARG A 19 -7.81 3.60 19.34
C ARG A 19 -8.13 2.69 18.17
N SER A 20 -7.17 1.85 17.78
CA SER A 20 -7.35 0.89 16.70
C SER A 20 -8.27 -0.25 17.13
N VAL A 21 -9.19 -0.65 16.24
CA VAL A 21 -10.03 -1.85 16.45
C VAL A 21 -9.20 -3.14 16.52
N VAL A 22 -8.00 -3.16 15.94
CA VAL A 22 -7.09 -4.32 16.00
C VAL A 22 -6.54 -4.51 17.42
N ASP A 23 -6.42 -3.44 18.20
CA ASP A 23 -5.91 -3.49 19.58
C ASP A 23 -7.01 -3.84 20.61
N PHE A 24 -8.24 -4.05 20.15
CA PHE A 24 -9.38 -4.39 20.99
C PHE A 24 -9.25 -5.82 21.55
N SER A 25 -9.30 -5.97 22.88
CA SER A 25 -9.11 -7.26 23.58
C SER A 25 -10.32 -7.73 24.39
N SER A 26 -11.30 -6.86 24.63
CA SER A 26 -12.41 -7.11 25.56
C SER A 26 -13.57 -7.94 24.97
N GLY A 27 -13.41 -8.43 23.74
CA GLY A 27 -14.41 -9.22 23.03
C GLY A 27 -15.69 -8.45 22.69
N LEU A 28 -16.60 -9.10 21.97
CA LEU A 28 -17.89 -8.51 21.62
C LEU A 28 -18.91 -8.72 22.76
N ASP A 29 -20.06 -8.05 22.69
CA ASP A 29 -21.20 -8.29 23.61
C ASP A 29 -22.45 -8.51 22.76
N LEU A 30 -22.44 -9.62 22.02
CA LEU A 30 -23.55 -10.09 21.20
C LEU A 30 -24.09 -11.37 21.82
N ARG A 31 -25.37 -11.40 22.15
CA ARG A 31 -26.00 -12.46 22.96
C ARG A 31 -26.81 -13.43 22.13
N THR A 32 -27.33 -12.99 20.99
CA THR A 32 -28.19 -13.82 20.13
C THR A 32 -27.72 -13.76 18.68
N VAL A 33 -28.13 -14.77 17.91
CA VAL A 33 -27.88 -14.82 16.47
C VAL A 33 -28.47 -13.59 15.76
N ASP A 34 -29.64 -13.11 16.20
CA ASP A 34 -30.26 -11.90 15.63
C ASP A 34 -29.40 -10.65 15.87
N GLU A 35 -28.76 -10.53 17.03
CA GLU A 35 -27.83 -9.43 17.30
C GLU A 35 -26.58 -9.51 16.42
N VAL A 36 -26.09 -10.73 16.17
CA VAL A 36 -24.98 -10.98 15.24
C VAL A 36 -25.35 -10.62 13.80
N HIS A 37 -26.52 -11.06 13.33
CA HIS A 37 -27.01 -10.70 11.99
C HIS A 37 -27.19 -9.20 11.85
N ARG A 38 -27.75 -8.54 12.87
CA ARG A 38 -27.85 -7.07 12.90
C ARG A 38 -26.47 -6.43 12.84
N PHE A 39 -25.48 -6.93 13.59
CA PHE A 39 -24.11 -6.42 13.56
C PHE A 39 -23.49 -6.54 12.16
N ILE A 40 -23.57 -7.72 11.55
CA ILE A 40 -23.03 -8.00 10.21
C ILE A 40 -23.73 -7.17 9.14
N ARG A 41 -25.05 -7.01 9.24
CA ARG A 41 -25.84 -6.11 8.38
C ARG A 41 -25.42 -4.65 8.55
N SER A 42 -25.16 -4.21 9.78
CA SER A 42 -24.68 -2.85 10.08
C SER A 42 -23.26 -2.63 9.56
N TYR A 43 -22.47 -3.71 9.45
CA TYR A 43 -21.16 -3.69 8.81
C TYR A 43 -21.25 -3.62 7.27
N GLY A 44 -22.40 -3.98 6.69
CA GLY A 44 -22.69 -3.87 5.26
C GLY A 44 -22.83 -5.21 4.51
N TYR A 45 -23.01 -6.33 5.23
CA TYR A 45 -23.27 -7.64 4.62
C TYR A 45 -24.62 -8.22 5.04
N GLU A 46 -25.36 -8.75 4.09
CA GLU A 46 -26.63 -9.44 4.31
C GLU A 46 -26.43 -10.97 4.21
N LEU A 47 -26.49 -11.67 5.35
CA LEU A 47 -26.23 -13.12 5.39
C LEU A 47 -27.36 -13.96 4.78
N GLU A 48 -28.54 -13.37 4.59
CA GLU A 48 -29.64 -13.96 3.85
C GLU A 48 -29.34 -14.02 2.33
N ASN A 49 -28.43 -13.17 1.83
CA ASN A 49 -27.93 -13.25 0.47
C ASN A 49 -26.82 -14.32 0.37
N PRO A 50 -27.01 -15.40 -0.43
CA PRO A 50 -26.04 -16.49 -0.50
C PRO A 50 -24.68 -16.06 -1.05
N ILE A 51 -24.62 -15.01 -1.88
CA ILE A 51 -23.36 -14.48 -2.44
C ILE A 51 -22.54 -13.80 -1.35
N GLU A 52 -23.18 -12.92 -0.57
CA GLU A 52 -22.52 -12.21 0.52
C GLU A 52 -22.19 -13.15 1.68
N LYS A 53 -23.03 -14.13 1.97
CA LYS A 53 -22.70 -15.20 2.94
C LYS A 53 -21.44 -15.96 2.51
N ALA A 54 -21.34 -16.33 1.24
CA ALA A 54 -20.15 -16.99 0.70
C ALA A 54 -18.91 -16.07 0.75
N GLU A 55 -19.07 -14.77 0.48
CA GLU A 55 -17.98 -13.79 0.59
C GLU A 55 -17.44 -13.70 2.02
N VAL A 56 -18.32 -13.51 3.01
CA VAL A 56 -17.94 -13.42 4.43
C VAL A 56 -17.25 -14.73 4.89
N MET A 57 -17.74 -15.89 4.43
CA MET A 57 -17.10 -17.18 4.70
C MET A 57 -15.75 -17.34 3.99
N GLY A 58 -15.60 -16.78 2.78
CA GLY A 58 -14.31 -16.68 2.08
C GLY A 58 -13.28 -15.88 2.89
N ASN A 59 -13.70 -14.73 3.43
CA ASN A 59 -12.86 -13.88 4.28
C ASN A 59 -12.43 -14.61 5.55
N PHE A 60 -13.32 -15.42 6.13
CA PHE A 60 -13.01 -16.27 7.28
C PHE A 60 -11.91 -17.29 6.97
N HIS A 61 -12.03 -18.03 5.86
CA HIS A 61 -11.01 -19.00 5.46
C HIS A 61 -9.67 -18.34 5.10
N GLU A 62 -9.70 -17.18 4.44
CA GLU A 62 -8.48 -16.40 4.17
C GLU A 62 -7.82 -15.95 5.48
N ALA A 63 -8.60 -15.46 6.46
CA ALA A 63 -8.09 -15.07 7.77
C ALA A 63 -7.46 -16.25 8.53
N LEU A 64 -8.09 -17.43 8.52
CA LEU A 64 -7.52 -18.65 9.12
C LEU A 64 -6.18 -19.02 8.50
N ASN A 65 -6.11 -19.03 7.17
CA ASN A 65 -4.89 -19.36 6.45
C ASN A 65 -3.78 -18.33 6.72
N PHE A 66 -4.14 -17.04 6.79
CA PHE A 66 -3.21 -15.97 7.11
C PHE A 66 -2.62 -16.14 8.51
N VAL A 67 -3.46 -16.33 9.54
CA VAL A 67 -3.00 -16.53 10.92
C VAL A 67 -2.14 -17.79 11.04
N ARG A 68 -2.56 -18.89 10.41
CA ARG A 68 -1.79 -20.14 10.42
C ARG A 68 -0.39 -19.98 9.82
N ARG A 69 -0.28 -19.29 8.68
CA ARG A 69 1.02 -19.11 8.00
C ARG A 69 1.93 -18.10 8.69
N HIS A 70 1.37 -16.97 9.14
CA HIS A 70 2.16 -15.79 9.53
C HIS A 70 2.32 -15.63 11.05
N PHE A 71 1.42 -16.18 11.87
CA PHE A 71 1.43 -15.99 13.33
C PHE A 71 1.68 -17.26 14.12
N LEU A 72 1.42 -18.43 13.55
CA LEU A 72 1.70 -19.72 14.19
C LEU A 72 3.06 -20.26 13.78
N LEU A 73 3.60 -21.13 14.63
CA LEU A 73 4.83 -21.84 14.34
C LEU A 73 4.62 -22.70 13.09
N GLN A 74 5.40 -22.41 12.06
CA GLN A 74 5.44 -23.14 10.79
C GLN A 74 6.91 -23.27 10.36
N PRO A 75 7.26 -24.22 9.47
CA PRO A 75 8.61 -24.30 8.90
C PRO A 75 9.09 -22.96 8.32
N GLU A 76 8.17 -22.19 7.73
CA GLU A 76 8.43 -20.88 7.12
C GLU A 76 8.39 -19.72 8.13
N ASN A 77 7.97 -19.95 9.38
CA ASN A 77 7.87 -18.94 10.44
C ASN A 77 8.32 -19.50 11.80
N PRO A 78 9.64 -19.58 12.06
CA PRO A 78 10.17 -20.16 13.30
C PRO A 78 9.85 -19.35 14.57
N ASP A 79 9.48 -18.07 14.42
CA ASP A 79 9.09 -17.20 15.55
C ASP A 79 7.59 -17.20 15.84
N GLY A 80 6.84 -18.01 15.11
CA GLY A 80 5.41 -18.13 15.31
C GLY A 80 5.07 -18.72 16.68
N LEU A 81 3.86 -18.43 17.15
CA LEU A 81 3.37 -18.93 18.42
C LEU A 81 3.18 -20.45 18.35
N LYS A 82 3.60 -21.16 19.40
CA LYS A 82 3.36 -22.60 19.60
C LYS A 82 1.93 -22.86 20.05
N LEU A 83 0.98 -22.46 19.22
CA LEU A 83 -0.46 -22.61 19.46
C LEU A 83 -1.11 -23.31 18.27
N GLU A 84 -2.23 -23.96 18.54
CA GLU A 84 -3.10 -24.53 17.51
C GLU A 84 -4.46 -23.84 17.53
N ILE A 85 -5.02 -23.63 16.34
CA ILE A 85 -6.37 -23.08 16.19
C ILE A 85 -7.36 -24.12 16.74
N PRO A 86 -8.28 -23.76 17.67
CA PRO A 86 -9.24 -24.71 18.22
C PRO A 86 -10.10 -25.36 17.13
N ARG A 87 -10.37 -26.67 17.24
CA ARG A 87 -11.22 -27.40 16.28
C ARG A 87 -12.60 -26.76 16.09
N LYS A 88 -13.20 -26.25 17.17
CA LYS A 88 -14.47 -25.52 17.12
C LYS A 88 -14.46 -24.32 16.16
N VAL A 89 -13.30 -23.68 15.96
CA VAL A 89 -13.12 -22.60 14.99
C VAL A 89 -12.83 -23.17 13.60
N LEU A 90 -11.98 -24.21 13.49
CA LEU A 90 -11.62 -24.80 12.20
C LEU A 90 -12.80 -25.45 11.46
N GLU A 91 -13.72 -26.07 12.20
CA GLU A 91 -14.87 -26.83 11.69
C GLU A 91 -16.15 -25.97 11.61
N LEU A 92 -16.00 -24.65 11.76
CA LEU A 92 -17.10 -23.71 11.78
C LEU A 92 -17.80 -23.66 10.41
N ALA A 93 -19.12 -23.84 10.41
CA ALA A 93 -19.95 -23.82 9.20
C ALA A 93 -20.69 -22.49 9.00
N ASP A 94 -20.95 -21.75 10.08
CA ASP A 94 -21.60 -20.44 10.02
C ASP A 94 -20.77 -19.38 10.77
N VAL A 95 -20.43 -18.31 10.06
CA VAL A 95 -19.64 -17.19 10.61
C VAL A 95 -20.33 -16.55 11.82
N ALA A 96 -21.66 -16.62 11.93
CA ALA A 96 -22.37 -16.10 13.10
C ALA A 96 -21.87 -16.72 14.42
N ASP A 97 -21.50 -17.99 14.40
CA ASP A 97 -20.96 -18.69 15.57
C ASP A 97 -19.64 -18.08 16.04
N LEU A 98 -18.82 -17.56 15.12
CA LEU A 98 -17.56 -16.90 15.44
C LEU A 98 -17.79 -15.62 16.26
N PHE A 99 -18.82 -14.85 15.94
CA PHE A 99 -19.21 -13.65 16.69
C PHE A 99 -19.76 -13.99 18.08
N LEU A 100 -20.52 -15.08 18.20
CA LEU A 100 -20.98 -15.58 19.50
C LEU A 100 -19.80 -16.09 20.35
N MET A 101 -18.82 -16.78 19.74
CA MET A 101 -17.60 -17.22 20.41
C MET A 101 -16.80 -16.02 20.94
N ALA A 102 -16.69 -14.95 20.14
CA ALA A 102 -16.05 -13.69 20.52
C ALA A 102 -16.81 -12.94 21.64
N SER A 103 -18.07 -13.28 21.88
CA SER A 103 -18.93 -12.70 22.93
C SER A 103 -19.09 -13.60 24.17
N ARG A 104 -18.53 -14.81 24.16
CA ARG A 104 -18.74 -15.86 25.19
C ARG A 104 -20.19 -16.32 25.33
N THR A 105 -20.95 -16.25 24.25
CA THR A 105 -22.38 -16.61 24.21
C THR A 105 -22.64 -17.80 23.29
N PHE A 106 -21.59 -18.38 22.70
CA PHE A 106 -21.69 -19.58 21.87
C PHE A 106 -22.19 -20.77 22.71
N PRO A 107 -23.14 -21.58 22.21
CA PRO A 107 -23.66 -22.74 22.92
C PRO A 107 -22.55 -23.70 23.37
N GLY A 108 -22.53 -24.02 24.68
CA GLY A 108 -21.51 -24.91 25.25
C GLY A 108 -20.12 -24.29 25.39
N GLN A 109 -19.98 -22.96 25.29
CA GLN A 109 -18.78 -22.25 25.71
C GLN A 109 -18.82 -22.03 27.23
N THR A 110 -17.77 -22.53 27.90
CA THR A 110 -17.58 -22.42 29.34
C THR A 110 -17.13 -21.00 29.72
N HIS A 111 -17.26 -20.63 30.99
CA HIS A 111 -16.75 -19.34 31.52
C HIS A 111 -15.36 -19.48 32.16
N ASP A 112 -14.69 -20.61 31.90
CA ASP A 112 -13.36 -20.93 32.39
C ASP A 112 -12.26 -20.47 31.41
N SER A 113 -11.02 -20.89 31.65
CA SER A 113 -9.88 -20.57 30.81
C SER A 113 -10.04 -21.05 29.36
N GLN A 114 -10.74 -22.17 29.12
CA GLN A 114 -10.98 -22.67 27.76
C GLN A 114 -11.97 -21.77 27.01
N GLY A 115 -13.00 -21.29 27.70
CA GLY A 115 -13.94 -20.32 27.15
C GLY A 115 -13.28 -18.99 26.77
N VAL A 116 -12.38 -18.49 27.63
CA VAL A 116 -11.59 -17.28 27.37
C VAL A 116 -10.63 -17.49 26.19
N MET A 117 -9.97 -18.65 26.12
CA MET A 117 -9.10 -18.98 25.00
C MET A 117 -9.86 -18.99 23.67
N LEU A 118 -11.07 -19.60 23.65
CA LEU A 118 -11.93 -19.62 22.47
C LEU A 118 -12.37 -18.21 22.05
N GLN A 119 -12.71 -17.36 23.02
CA GLN A 119 -13.05 -15.95 22.78
C GLN A 119 -11.89 -15.20 22.12
N ASN A 120 -10.68 -15.35 22.67
CA ASN A 120 -9.50 -14.66 22.15
C ASN A 120 -9.18 -15.12 20.72
N TRP A 121 -9.33 -16.40 20.41
CA TRP A 121 -9.17 -16.94 19.06
C TRP A 121 -10.20 -16.36 18.09
N ALA A 122 -11.48 -16.35 18.47
CA ALA A 122 -12.52 -15.77 17.65
C ALA A 122 -12.26 -14.28 17.38
N CYS A 123 -11.86 -13.51 18.39
CA CYS A 123 -11.48 -12.11 18.23
C CYS A 123 -10.28 -11.92 17.29
N ALA A 124 -9.23 -12.74 17.43
CA ALA A 124 -8.05 -12.67 16.57
C ALA A 124 -8.41 -12.91 15.10
N ILE A 125 -9.25 -13.91 14.80
CA ILE A 125 -9.71 -14.17 13.43
C ILE A 125 -10.58 -13.02 12.91
N LEU A 126 -11.53 -12.52 13.71
CA LEU A 126 -12.39 -11.39 13.32
C LEU A 126 -11.58 -10.11 12.99
N LYS A 127 -10.49 -9.83 13.71
CA LYS A 127 -9.60 -8.71 13.40
C LYS A 127 -8.96 -8.84 12.02
N VAL A 128 -8.52 -10.03 11.64
CA VAL A 128 -7.93 -10.29 10.31
C VAL A 128 -9.01 -10.23 9.24
N MET A 129 -10.20 -10.82 9.49
CA MET A 129 -11.35 -10.73 8.59
C MET A 129 -11.76 -9.28 8.32
N HIS A 130 -11.77 -8.43 9.34
CA HIS A 130 -12.04 -7.00 9.21
C HIS A 130 -11.05 -6.34 8.25
N THR A 131 -9.74 -6.57 8.39
CA THR A 131 -8.73 -6.05 7.45
C THR A 131 -8.94 -6.56 6.02
N ILE A 132 -9.26 -7.85 5.85
CA ILE A 132 -9.54 -8.46 4.54
C ILE A 132 -10.75 -7.80 3.88
N ALA A 133 -11.86 -7.66 4.61
CA ALA A 133 -13.07 -7.01 4.12
C ALA A 133 -12.79 -5.58 3.63
N HIS A 134 -11.97 -4.80 4.35
CA HIS A 134 -11.57 -3.46 3.90
C HIS A 134 -10.70 -3.46 2.65
N ILE A 135 -9.84 -4.47 2.44
CA ILE A 135 -9.04 -4.60 1.22
C ILE A 135 -9.92 -4.94 0.02
N ASP A 136 -10.89 -5.83 0.19
CA ASP A 136 -11.76 -6.30 -0.89
C ASP A 136 -12.69 -5.23 -1.43
N LYS A 137 -13.13 -4.31 -0.56
CA LYS A 137 -13.97 -3.18 -0.97
C LYS A 137 -13.17 -1.99 -1.50
N ASP A 138 -11.86 -2.12 -1.69
CA ASP A 138 -11.05 -1.10 -2.36
C ASP A 138 -11.35 -1.06 -3.87
N LEU A 139 -12.14 -0.07 -4.27
CA LEU A 139 -12.57 0.19 -5.65
C LEU A 139 -11.41 0.30 -6.66
N ARG A 140 -10.18 0.56 -6.20
CA ARG A 140 -9.01 0.73 -7.08
C ARG A 140 -8.36 -0.60 -7.44
N THR A 141 -8.70 -1.69 -6.76
CA THR A 141 -8.07 -3.02 -6.95
C THR A 141 -8.30 -3.60 -8.35
N PRO A 142 -9.53 -3.58 -8.91
CA PRO A 142 -9.77 -4.11 -10.26
C PRO A 142 -9.03 -3.33 -11.34
N TYR A 143 -8.88 -2.01 -11.16
CA TYR A 143 -8.25 -1.10 -12.12
C TYR A 143 -6.75 -0.91 -11.89
N PHE A 144 -6.14 -1.72 -11.02
CA PHE A 144 -4.74 -1.52 -10.61
C PHE A 144 -3.76 -1.56 -11.79
N LEU A 145 -4.00 -2.44 -12.78
CA LEU A 145 -3.14 -2.53 -13.96
C LEU A 145 -3.23 -1.26 -14.81
N ASP A 146 -4.43 -0.74 -15.05
CA ASP A 146 -4.63 0.50 -15.80
C ASP A 146 -4.00 1.71 -15.09
N ILE A 147 -4.15 1.77 -13.76
CA ILE A 147 -3.50 2.78 -12.90
C ILE A 147 -1.97 2.68 -13.05
N GLN A 148 -1.42 1.47 -12.93
CA GLN A 148 0.01 1.22 -12.99
C GLN A 148 0.57 1.61 -14.36
N MET A 149 -0.09 1.23 -15.45
CA MET A 149 0.32 1.60 -16.81
C MET A 149 0.35 3.12 -17.00
N GLN A 150 -0.71 3.84 -16.63
CA GLN A 150 -0.77 5.29 -16.77
C GLN A 150 0.36 6.02 -16.03
N ILE A 151 0.82 5.48 -14.90
CA ILE A 151 1.93 6.05 -14.13
C ILE A 151 3.26 5.66 -14.78
N LEU A 152 3.51 4.36 -14.98
CA LEU A 152 4.81 3.83 -15.40
C LEU A 152 5.18 4.21 -16.84
N ASP A 153 4.21 4.32 -17.76
CA ASP A 153 4.47 4.67 -19.16
C ASP A 153 5.21 6.00 -19.32
N ARG A 154 5.00 6.95 -18.40
CA ARG A 154 5.69 8.24 -18.41
C ARG A 154 7.18 8.11 -18.09
N PHE A 155 7.54 7.12 -17.28
CA PHE A 155 8.93 6.82 -16.93
C PHE A 155 9.60 5.96 -18.01
N TYR A 156 8.90 4.96 -18.54
CA TYR A 156 9.42 4.14 -19.64
C TYR A 156 9.72 4.96 -20.91
N LYS A 157 9.04 6.10 -21.11
CA LYS A 157 9.32 7.01 -22.23
C LYS A 157 10.64 7.77 -22.14
N VAL A 158 11.25 7.85 -20.95
CA VAL A 158 12.51 8.58 -20.73
C VAL A 158 13.66 7.71 -20.25
N VAL A 159 13.39 6.43 -19.96
CA VAL A 159 14.40 5.44 -19.61
C VAL A 159 14.65 4.55 -20.82
N HIS A 160 15.89 4.50 -21.26
CA HIS A 160 16.29 3.83 -22.49
C HIS A 160 17.51 2.94 -22.25
N ARG A 161 17.79 2.07 -23.22
CA ARG A 161 19.02 1.27 -23.32
C ARG A 161 19.70 1.61 -24.63
N ASP A 162 21.02 1.76 -24.60
CA ASP A 162 21.83 1.93 -25.82
C ASP A 162 22.18 0.58 -26.46
N SER A 163 23.00 0.61 -27.51
CA SER A 163 23.46 -0.57 -28.24
C SER A 163 24.23 -1.57 -27.38
N ASP A 164 24.88 -1.10 -26.32
CA ASP A 164 25.67 -1.92 -25.40
C ASP A 164 24.81 -2.44 -24.23
N GLY A 165 23.52 -2.09 -24.22
CA GLY A 165 22.57 -2.48 -23.18
C GLY A 165 22.63 -1.62 -21.91
N GLN A 166 23.42 -0.54 -21.90
CA GLN A 166 23.56 0.36 -20.77
C GLN A 166 22.28 1.20 -20.60
N LEU A 167 21.72 1.18 -19.39
CA LEU A 167 20.55 1.99 -19.04
C LEU A 167 20.92 3.46 -18.92
N PHE A 168 20.07 4.33 -19.45
CA PHE A 168 20.20 5.77 -19.28
C PHE A 168 18.84 6.47 -19.20
N LEU A 169 18.84 7.64 -18.56
CA LEU A 169 17.74 8.59 -18.48
C LEU A 169 18.01 9.75 -19.44
N GLY A 170 17.06 10.04 -20.33
CA GLY A 170 17.15 11.12 -21.31
C GLY A 170 16.02 11.04 -22.33
N ASP A 171 15.83 12.06 -23.16
CA ASP A 171 14.85 11.97 -24.26
C ASP A 171 15.49 11.35 -25.49
N LYS A 172 14.85 10.31 -26.02
CA LYS A 172 15.32 9.55 -27.19
C LYS A 172 15.84 10.44 -28.34
N ASP A 173 15.13 11.51 -28.67
CA ASP A 173 15.45 12.37 -29.83
C ASP A 173 16.61 13.35 -29.57
N THR A 174 16.96 13.61 -28.30
CA THR A 174 18.00 14.58 -27.93
C THR A 174 19.22 13.93 -27.30
N ALA A 175 19.10 12.79 -26.64
CA ALA A 175 20.19 12.11 -25.95
C ALA A 175 21.34 11.65 -26.87
N GLU A 176 21.05 11.43 -28.16
CA GLU A 176 22.04 11.08 -29.19
C GLU A 176 22.65 12.31 -29.89
N ARG A 177 22.11 13.51 -29.65
CA ARG A 177 22.64 14.76 -30.20
C ARG A 177 23.68 15.35 -29.24
N ALA A 178 24.71 15.99 -29.77
CA ALA A 178 25.68 16.75 -28.97
C ALA A 178 24.94 17.81 -28.14
N GLY A 179 25.01 17.72 -26.81
CA GLY A 179 24.30 18.61 -25.87
C GLY A 179 22.96 18.07 -25.32
N GLY A 180 22.55 16.85 -25.67
CA GLY A 180 21.41 16.19 -25.06
C GLY A 180 21.64 15.80 -23.60
N PHE A 181 20.62 15.93 -22.75
CA PHE A 181 20.70 15.39 -21.40
C PHE A 181 20.67 13.85 -21.46
N ARG A 182 21.77 13.23 -21.05
CA ARG A 182 21.91 11.79 -20.89
C ARG A 182 22.55 11.52 -19.53
N LEU A 183 21.89 10.70 -18.73
CA LEU A 183 22.39 10.27 -17.43
C LEU A 183 22.37 8.76 -17.34
N ASN A 184 23.53 8.13 -17.16
CA ASN A 184 23.62 6.69 -17.05
C ASN A 184 23.03 6.20 -15.72
N LEU A 185 22.23 5.14 -15.80
CA LEU A 185 21.62 4.48 -14.65
C LEU A 185 22.26 3.10 -14.49
N VAL A 186 22.59 2.74 -13.26
CA VAL A 186 23.01 1.37 -12.91
C VAL A 186 21.82 0.43 -13.03
N ALA A 187 20.67 0.84 -12.50
CA ALA A 187 19.45 0.06 -12.55
C ALA A 187 18.20 0.96 -12.56
N PHE A 188 17.15 0.45 -13.19
CA PHE A 188 15.81 1.00 -13.13
C PHE A 188 14.83 -0.13 -12.86
N GLU A 189 14.13 -0.05 -11.74
CA GLU A 189 13.23 -1.10 -11.28
C GLU A 189 11.85 -0.51 -10.99
N THR A 190 10.81 -1.27 -11.34
CA THR A 190 9.44 -0.98 -10.92
C THR A 190 9.01 -2.08 -9.97
N LYS A 191 8.46 -1.69 -8.82
CA LYS A 191 8.03 -2.66 -7.81
C LYS A 191 6.84 -3.43 -8.37
N PRO A 192 6.87 -4.78 -8.38
CA PRO A 192 5.72 -5.57 -8.80
C PRO A 192 4.54 -5.35 -7.86
N LYS A 193 3.34 -5.71 -8.30
CA LYS A 193 2.14 -5.71 -7.46
C LYS A 193 2.45 -6.45 -6.16
N LYS A 194 2.34 -5.76 -5.03
CA LYS A 194 2.58 -6.37 -3.72
C LYS A 194 1.63 -7.54 -3.52
N ALA A 195 2.18 -8.65 -3.04
CA ALA A 195 1.38 -9.81 -2.66
C ALA A 195 0.31 -9.41 -1.65
N ARG A 196 -0.89 -9.94 -1.81
CA ARG A 196 -2.05 -9.64 -0.96
C ARG A 196 -1.77 -9.85 0.52
N GLU A 197 -1.08 -10.94 0.87
CA GLU A 197 -0.68 -11.22 2.26
C GLU A 197 0.25 -10.13 2.85
N SER A 198 1.16 -9.57 2.04
CA SER A 198 2.02 -8.45 2.49
C SER A 198 1.21 -7.17 2.74
N ILE A 199 0.11 -6.97 2.01
CA ILE A 199 -0.81 -5.84 2.22
C ILE A 199 -1.57 -6.02 3.54
N ILE A 200 -2.14 -7.20 3.78
CA ILE A 200 -2.83 -7.54 5.04
C ILE A 200 -1.89 -7.29 6.22
N LEU A 201 -0.68 -7.85 6.17
CA LEU A 201 0.32 -7.66 7.21
C LEU A 201 0.68 -6.17 7.41
N LYS A 202 0.76 -5.40 6.32
CA LYS A 202 1.08 -3.98 6.38
C LYS A 202 -0.02 -3.17 7.10
N LEU A 203 -1.28 -3.56 6.92
CA LEU A 203 -2.41 -2.90 7.58
C LEU A 203 -2.53 -3.33 9.05
N LEU A 204 -2.32 -4.61 9.36
CA LEU A 204 -2.39 -5.13 10.72
C LEU A 204 -1.31 -4.59 11.66
N HIS A 205 -0.14 -4.18 11.16
CA HIS A 205 0.87 -3.53 12.02
C HIS A 205 0.65 -2.01 12.19
N LYS A 206 -0.23 -1.38 11.40
CA LYS A 206 -0.51 0.06 11.47
C LYS A 206 -1.76 0.36 12.31
N PRO A 207 -1.82 1.49 13.01
CA PRO A 207 -2.98 1.83 13.85
C PRO A 207 -4.26 2.07 13.03
N GLU A 208 -4.15 2.71 11.87
CA GLU A 208 -5.30 3.13 11.05
C GLU A 208 -6.01 1.94 10.37
N ASN A 209 -5.30 0.86 10.02
CA ASN A 209 -5.85 -0.33 9.32
C ASN A 209 -6.66 -0.02 8.03
N VAL A 210 -6.49 1.16 7.42
CA VAL A 210 -7.23 1.59 6.22
C VAL A 210 -6.43 1.29 4.94
N ALA A 211 -7.06 0.59 3.98
CA ALA A 211 -6.43 0.23 2.70
C ALA A 211 -6.11 1.44 1.80
N GLU A 212 -6.81 2.57 1.99
CA GLU A 212 -6.60 3.85 1.31
C GLU A 212 -5.20 4.43 1.54
N ASP A 213 -4.61 4.16 2.71
CA ASP A 213 -3.31 4.70 3.14
C ASP A 213 -2.10 3.85 2.68
N ILE A 214 -2.30 2.94 1.74
CA ILE A 214 -1.20 2.19 1.12
C ILE A 214 -0.71 2.94 -0.13
N PHE A 215 0.20 3.88 0.09
CA PHE A 215 0.81 4.69 -0.97
C PHE A 215 1.86 3.94 -1.81
N ASP A 216 2.37 2.81 -1.30
CA ASP A 216 3.51 2.09 -1.90
C ASP A 216 3.06 0.93 -2.82
N ARG A 217 1.90 1.05 -3.48
CA ARG A 217 1.43 -0.01 -4.40
C ARG A 217 2.09 0.11 -5.78
N VAL A 218 2.38 1.33 -6.22
CA VAL A 218 3.20 1.61 -7.40
C VAL A 218 4.48 2.28 -6.93
N GLY A 219 5.61 1.61 -7.12
CA GLY A 219 6.92 2.09 -6.71
C GLY A 219 7.91 2.06 -7.85
N ILE A 220 8.70 3.10 -7.97
CA ILE A 220 9.73 3.26 -9.00
C ILE A 220 11.06 3.48 -8.30
N ARG A 221 12.10 2.78 -8.74
CA ARG A 221 13.44 2.87 -8.20
C ARG A 221 14.44 3.20 -9.30
N PHE A 222 15.24 4.22 -9.04
CA PHE A 222 16.42 4.58 -9.83
C PHE A 222 17.67 4.29 -9.02
N VAL A 223 18.67 3.66 -9.64
CA VAL A 223 20.02 3.52 -9.09
C VAL A 223 20.98 4.24 -10.03
N THR A 224 21.66 5.25 -9.52
CA THR A 224 22.62 6.09 -10.25
C THR A 224 24.05 5.73 -9.89
N GLU A 225 25.01 6.17 -10.70
CA GLU A 225 26.43 5.97 -10.42
C GLU A 225 26.90 6.73 -9.17
N SER A 226 26.46 7.98 -9.05
CA SER A 226 26.85 8.89 -7.97
C SER A 226 25.66 9.54 -7.27
N THR A 227 25.91 10.11 -6.10
CA THR A 227 24.95 10.96 -5.35
C THR A 227 24.54 12.21 -6.12
N LEU A 228 25.47 12.85 -6.82
CA LEU A 228 25.17 13.99 -7.70
C LEU A 228 24.20 13.57 -8.82
N ASP A 229 24.41 12.40 -9.42
CA ASP A 229 23.52 11.89 -10.45
C ASP A 229 22.12 11.58 -9.90
N ALA A 230 22.00 11.18 -8.62
CA ALA A 230 20.69 11.03 -7.97
C ALA A 230 19.92 12.36 -7.93
N LEU A 231 20.58 13.48 -7.63
CA LEU A 231 19.96 14.81 -7.69
C LEU A 231 19.59 15.20 -9.12
N ARG A 232 20.44 14.86 -10.10
CA ARG A 232 20.16 15.10 -11.53
C ARG A 232 18.95 14.33 -12.03
N VAL A 233 18.71 13.10 -11.56
CA VAL A 233 17.47 12.35 -11.83
C VAL A 233 16.27 13.15 -11.34
N VAL A 234 16.29 13.62 -10.08
CA VAL A 234 15.18 14.41 -9.52
C VAL A 234 14.96 15.71 -10.33
N LYS A 235 16.04 16.42 -10.66
CA LYS A 235 15.99 17.62 -11.52
C LYS A 235 15.38 17.31 -12.88
N PHE A 236 15.83 16.24 -13.55
CA PHE A 236 15.31 15.83 -14.86
C PHE A 236 13.82 15.51 -14.81
N LEU A 237 13.38 14.72 -13.82
CA LEU A 237 11.97 14.37 -13.64
C LEU A 237 11.09 15.60 -13.42
N LYS A 238 11.61 16.61 -12.71
CA LYS A 238 10.94 17.90 -12.49
C LYS A 238 10.91 18.74 -13.78
N ASP A 239 12.04 18.90 -14.46
CA ASP A 239 12.18 19.74 -15.65
C ASP A 239 11.36 19.19 -16.83
N ARG A 240 11.21 17.86 -16.95
CA ARG A 240 10.34 17.20 -17.92
C ARG A 240 8.89 17.05 -17.47
N MET A 241 8.52 17.64 -16.33
CA MET A 241 7.17 17.57 -15.76
C MET A 241 6.65 16.13 -15.57
N ILE A 242 7.54 15.16 -15.42
CA ILE A 242 7.19 13.77 -15.11
C ILE A 242 6.70 13.71 -13.67
N VAL A 243 7.41 14.40 -12.79
CA VAL A 243 7.02 14.64 -11.40
C VAL A 243 6.63 16.12 -11.26
N MET A 244 5.43 16.36 -10.74
CA MET A 244 4.92 17.71 -10.48
C MET A 244 5.10 18.04 -9.00
N PRO A 245 5.93 19.03 -8.63
CA PRO A 245 6.14 19.40 -7.23
C PRO A 245 4.85 19.68 -6.44
N PRO A 246 3.81 20.35 -7.00
CA PRO A 246 2.54 20.54 -6.29
C PRO A 246 1.80 19.24 -5.91
N ASN A 247 2.11 18.13 -6.58
CA ASN A 247 1.49 16.84 -6.32
C ASN A 247 2.29 15.96 -5.35
N ILE A 248 3.45 16.42 -4.88
CA ILE A 248 4.26 15.72 -3.88
C ILE A 248 3.56 15.80 -2.52
N LYS A 249 3.57 14.70 -1.76
CA LYS A 249 3.08 14.65 -0.37
C LYS A 249 4.26 14.94 0.58
N PRO A 250 4.31 16.12 1.25
CA PRO A 250 5.47 16.52 2.07
C PRO A 250 5.77 15.54 3.20
N SER A 251 4.72 15.07 3.91
CA SER A 251 4.85 14.08 5.00
C SER A 251 5.37 12.70 4.58
N ARG A 252 5.61 12.49 3.28
CA ARG A 252 6.10 11.24 2.69
C ARG A 252 7.33 11.48 1.81
N SER A 253 8.04 12.59 2.05
CA SER A 253 9.30 12.93 1.39
C SER A 253 10.43 12.86 2.41
N ARG A 254 11.49 12.13 2.08
CA ARG A 254 12.66 11.91 2.93
C ARG A 254 13.91 11.93 2.06
N ASN A 255 14.95 12.57 2.56
CA ASN A 255 16.25 12.59 1.92
C ASN A 255 17.31 12.27 2.97
N THR A 256 17.91 11.09 2.84
CA THR A 256 19.06 10.65 3.65
C THR A 256 20.31 10.45 2.80
N LEU A 257 20.25 10.78 1.50
CA LEU A 257 21.35 10.59 0.56
C LEU A 257 22.21 11.84 0.41
N VAL A 258 21.61 13.03 0.51
CA VAL A 258 22.29 14.32 0.29
C VAL A 258 21.88 15.34 1.35
N ASP A 259 22.85 16.03 1.93
CA ASP A 259 22.61 17.26 2.69
C ASP A 259 22.23 18.40 1.73
N ILE A 260 20.91 18.67 1.64
CA ILE A 260 20.39 19.59 0.63
C ILE A 260 20.73 21.05 0.94
N GLU A 261 20.92 21.40 2.22
CA GLU A 261 21.23 22.77 2.64
C GLU A 261 22.66 23.13 2.24
N ASP A 262 23.61 22.28 2.61
CA ASP A 262 25.02 22.48 2.24
C ASP A 262 25.22 22.39 0.73
N PHE A 263 24.61 21.41 0.06
CA PHE A 263 24.67 21.29 -1.40
C PHE A 263 24.16 22.55 -2.10
N SER A 264 23.04 23.11 -1.65
CA SER A 264 22.46 24.34 -2.22
C SER A 264 23.37 25.54 -2.01
N GLN A 265 24.01 25.64 -0.84
CA GLN A 265 24.96 26.70 -0.52
C GLN A 265 26.20 26.60 -1.44
N GLN A 266 26.80 25.42 -1.57
CA GLN A 266 27.95 25.23 -2.45
C GLN A 266 27.60 25.49 -3.92
N LEU A 267 26.44 25.01 -4.40
CA LEU A 267 25.96 25.28 -5.75
C LEU A 267 25.82 26.78 -6.01
N SER A 268 25.30 27.55 -5.05
CA SER A 268 25.10 29.00 -5.19
C SER A 268 26.42 29.78 -5.33
N VAL A 269 27.50 29.24 -4.76
CA VAL A 269 28.86 29.82 -4.86
C VAL A 269 29.55 29.41 -6.16
N LEU A 270 29.39 28.15 -6.57
CA LEU A 270 30.07 27.58 -7.73
C LEU A 270 29.46 28.01 -9.07
N LEU A 271 28.12 28.12 -9.14
CA LEU A 271 27.40 28.38 -10.39
C LEU A 271 27.81 29.71 -11.06
N PRO A 272 27.92 30.85 -10.35
CA PRO A 272 28.36 32.10 -10.96
C PRO A 272 29.80 32.04 -11.50
N GLY A 273 30.68 31.23 -10.91
CA GLY A 273 32.05 31.06 -11.38
C GLY A 273 32.13 30.33 -12.72
N VAL A 274 31.23 29.38 -12.97
CA VAL A 274 31.11 28.72 -14.28
C VAL A 274 30.52 29.65 -15.32
N GLU A 275 29.48 30.41 -14.96
CA GLU A 275 28.85 31.38 -15.87
C GLU A 275 29.83 32.48 -16.32
N ARG A 276 30.79 32.84 -15.46
CA ARG A 276 31.88 33.77 -15.79
C ARG A 276 33.07 33.12 -16.50
N GLY A 277 33.08 31.80 -16.69
CA GLY A 277 34.18 31.04 -17.29
C GLY A 277 35.43 30.93 -16.40
N GLU A 278 35.32 31.20 -15.10
CA GLU A 278 36.42 31.14 -14.13
C GLU A 278 36.72 29.69 -13.70
N ILE A 279 35.74 28.80 -13.86
CA ILE A 279 35.81 27.38 -13.48
C ILE A 279 35.44 26.57 -14.72
N SER A 280 36.24 25.56 -15.06
CA SER A 280 35.92 24.65 -16.16
C SER A 280 34.67 23.81 -15.82
N GLU A 281 33.95 23.33 -16.83
CA GLU A 281 32.79 22.44 -16.58
C GLU A 281 33.19 21.16 -15.84
N GLN A 282 34.41 20.67 -16.06
CA GLN A 282 34.92 19.48 -15.41
C GLN A 282 35.20 19.75 -13.92
N ASP A 283 35.91 20.84 -13.60
CA ASP A 283 36.17 21.23 -12.21
C ASP A 283 34.89 21.53 -11.44
N PHE A 284 33.88 22.12 -12.11
CA PHE A 284 32.57 22.34 -11.53
C PHE A 284 31.87 21.04 -11.16
N ASN A 285 31.90 20.06 -12.07
CA ASN A 285 31.32 18.74 -11.84
C ASN A 285 31.99 18.02 -10.67
N ASP A 286 33.31 18.07 -10.58
CA ASP A 286 34.06 17.40 -9.52
C ASP A 286 33.78 18.06 -8.15
N LYS A 287 33.77 19.39 -8.09
CA LYS A 287 33.38 20.11 -6.86
C LYS A 287 31.93 19.84 -6.44
N LEU A 288 31.00 19.74 -7.39
CA LEU A 288 29.62 19.38 -7.08
C LEU A 288 29.46 17.93 -6.61
N ARG A 289 30.30 17.01 -7.10
CA ARG A 289 30.32 15.63 -6.59
C ARG A 289 30.77 15.60 -5.13
N GLU A 290 31.78 16.39 -4.77
CA GLU A 290 32.22 16.52 -3.37
C GLU A 290 31.14 17.17 -2.49
N ALA A 291 30.42 18.17 -3.01
CA ALA A 291 29.31 18.80 -2.31
C ALA A 291 28.12 17.85 -2.08
N ALA A 292 27.90 16.89 -2.97
CA ALA A 292 26.80 15.93 -2.92
C ALA A 292 27.07 14.79 -1.91
N HIS A 293 27.20 15.15 -0.64
CA HIS A 293 27.51 14.24 0.46
C HIS A 293 26.28 14.04 1.37
N PRO A 294 26.19 12.89 2.08
CA PRO A 294 25.06 12.59 2.95
C PRO A 294 25.07 13.46 4.22
N PRO A 295 23.88 13.71 4.82
CA PRO A 295 23.78 14.49 6.05
C PRO A 295 24.47 13.78 7.23
N ARG A 296 25.04 14.55 8.15
CA ARG A 296 25.75 14.02 9.34
C ARG A 296 24.83 13.32 10.34
N VAL A 297 23.56 13.74 10.40
CA VAL A 297 22.54 13.19 11.29
C VAL A 297 21.38 12.69 10.45
N ASN A 298 20.98 11.43 10.63
CA ASN A 298 19.85 10.86 9.91
C ASN A 298 18.54 11.48 10.46
N PRO A 299 17.76 12.25 9.66
CA PRO A 299 16.74 13.12 10.22
C PRO A 299 15.58 12.40 10.92
N GLU A 300 15.18 11.18 10.54
CA GLU A 300 14.09 10.47 11.22
C GLU A 300 14.03 8.97 10.87
N ASN A 301 14.35 8.08 11.83
CA ASN A 301 13.61 6.83 12.03
C ASN A 301 14.13 6.01 13.25
N PRO A 302 13.25 5.58 14.17
CA PRO A 302 13.58 4.57 15.18
C PRO A 302 13.72 3.14 14.62
N HIS A 303 13.33 2.90 13.35
CA HIS A 303 13.12 1.55 12.81
C HIS A 303 13.75 1.25 11.43
N THR A 304 14.42 2.20 10.78
CA THR A 304 15.28 1.88 9.62
C THR A 304 16.73 1.80 10.08
N SER A 305 17.49 0.90 9.48
CA SER A 305 18.94 0.81 9.68
C SER A 305 19.59 2.19 9.54
N GLU A 306 20.52 2.51 10.44
CA GLU A 306 21.31 3.75 10.41
C GLU A 306 22.04 3.96 9.07
N PHE A 307 22.24 2.86 8.32
CA PHE A 307 22.92 2.82 7.03
C PHE A 307 21.99 3.05 5.83
N TYR A 308 20.67 3.17 6.01
CA TYR A 308 19.74 3.35 4.89
C TYR A 308 19.81 4.77 4.31
N ARG A 309 20.34 4.86 3.08
CA ARG A 309 20.51 6.13 2.34
C ARG A 309 19.71 6.12 1.05
N ALA A 310 18.81 7.09 0.89
CA ALA A 310 17.98 7.26 -0.31
C ALA A 310 17.38 8.67 -0.40
N ILE A 311 17.01 9.08 -1.62
CA ILE A 311 16.00 10.11 -1.84
C ILE A 311 14.67 9.40 -2.09
N GLN A 312 13.67 9.65 -1.25
CA GLN A 312 12.35 9.04 -1.37
C GLN A 312 11.26 10.11 -1.31
N PHE A 313 10.30 10.05 -2.21
CA PHE A 313 9.13 10.92 -2.15
C PHE A 313 7.91 10.24 -2.77
N THR A 314 6.73 10.58 -2.24
CA THR A 314 5.45 10.14 -2.80
C THR A 314 4.85 11.27 -3.63
N CYS A 315 4.57 11.00 -4.90
CA CYS A 315 3.85 11.90 -5.80
C CYS A 315 2.43 11.38 -6.04
N ARG A 316 1.55 12.24 -6.57
CA ARG A 316 0.19 11.89 -6.99
C ARG A 316 0.00 12.17 -8.47
N GLN A 317 -0.61 11.22 -9.18
CA GLN A 317 -0.99 11.38 -10.58
C GLN A 317 -2.51 11.32 -10.71
N LEU A 318 -3.08 12.21 -11.53
CA LEU A 318 -4.49 12.11 -11.92
C LEU A 318 -4.66 10.90 -12.84
N ILE A 319 -5.35 9.88 -12.35
CA ILE A 319 -5.73 8.70 -13.13
C ILE A 319 -7.07 8.95 -13.79
N LYS A 320 -7.20 8.46 -15.02
CA LYS A 320 -8.44 8.48 -15.79
C LYS A 320 -8.82 7.05 -16.14
N LEU A 321 -9.91 6.56 -15.56
CA LEU A 321 -10.44 5.22 -15.86
C LEU A 321 -11.66 5.39 -16.75
N ARG A 322 -11.58 4.85 -17.97
CA ARG A 322 -12.73 4.83 -18.88
C ARG A 322 -13.70 3.74 -18.44
N ASN A 323 -14.99 4.05 -18.52
CA ASN A 323 -16.02 3.08 -18.26
C ASN A 323 -16.32 2.30 -19.56
N PRO A 324 -15.92 1.01 -19.68
CA PRO A 324 -16.14 0.25 -20.91
C PRO A 324 -17.62 0.09 -21.23
N LEU A 325 -18.50 0.04 -20.21
CA LEU A 325 -19.94 -0.04 -20.40
C LEU A 325 -20.49 1.20 -21.11
N PHE A 326 -19.95 2.38 -20.83
CA PHE A 326 -20.38 3.60 -21.51
C PHE A 326 -20.07 3.52 -23.01
N ASP A 327 -18.85 3.09 -23.37
CA ASP A 327 -18.42 2.99 -24.76
C ASP A 327 -19.25 1.93 -25.50
N ILE A 328 -19.46 0.74 -24.91
CA ILE A 328 -20.29 -0.32 -25.48
C ILE A 328 -21.73 0.15 -25.72
N LEU A 329 -22.36 0.81 -24.75
CA LEU A 329 -23.73 1.29 -24.88
C LEU A 329 -23.86 2.41 -25.92
N LYS A 330 -22.82 3.27 -26.03
CA LYS A 330 -22.77 4.32 -27.05
C LYS A 330 -22.62 3.73 -28.45
N ASP A 331 -21.79 2.71 -28.62
CA ASP A 331 -21.57 2.03 -29.89
C ASP A 331 -22.83 1.27 -30.30
N LEU A 332 -23.45 0.52 -29.37
CA LEU A 332 -24.75 -0.13 -29.57
C LEU A 332 -25.83 0.87 -30.00
N LYS A 333 -25.92 2.02 -29.33
CA LYS A 333 -26.84 3.10 -29.73
C LYS A 333 -26.59 3.61 -31.14
N SER A 334 -25.33 3.65 -31.57
CA SER A 334 -24.95 4.14 -32.89
C SER A 334 -25.24 3.12 -34.00
N GLU A 335 -25.05 1.83 -33.74
CA GLU A 335 -25.29 0.74 -34.69
C GLU A 335 -26.78 0.46 -34.95
N VAL A 336 -27.61 0.60 -33.92
CA VAL A 336 -29.06 0.35 -34.04
C VAL A 336 -29.79 1.55 -34.68
N LYS A 337 -29.21 2.75 -34.55
CA LYS A 337 -29.82 4.00 -35.01
C LYS A 337 -30.04 4.02 -36.52
N GLY A 338 -31.32 4.15 -36.91
CA GLY A 338 -31.71 4.30 -38.31
C GLY A 338 -31.77 2.99 -39.09
N ASN A 339 -31.56 1.84 -38.43
CA ASN A 339 -31.73 0.53 -39.07
C ASN A 339 -33.14 -0.02 -38.85
N ALA A 340 -33.95 -0.06 -39.91
CA ALA A 340 -35.33 -0.54 -39.86
C ALA A 340 -35.46 -2.02 -39.42
N ALA A 341 -34.41 -2.83 -39.63
CA ALA A 341 -34.39 -4.24 -39.20
C ALA A 341 -34.33 -4.40 -37.67
N TYR A 342 -33.94 -3.35 -36.93
CA TYR A 342 -33.74 -3.39 -35.49
C TYR A 342 -34.71 -2.47 -34.74
N ALA A 343 -35.92 -2.22 -35.27
CA ALA A 343 -36.89 -1.29 -34.69
C ALA A 343 -37.21 -1.55 -33.20
N ASP A 344 -37.31 -2.82 -32.78
CA ASP A 344 -37.58 -3.18 -31.37
C ASP A 344 -36.35 -3.00 -30.46
N LEU A 345 -35.16 -3.28 -30.99
CA LEU A 345 -33.88 -3.00 -30.32
C LEU A 345 -33.65 -1.49 -30.20
N GLN A 346 -34.06 -0.69 -31.20
CA GLN A 346 -33.97 0.76 -31.17
C GLN A 346 -34.79 1.33 -30.00
N ARG A 347 -36.03 0.87 -29.84
CA ARG A 347 -36.90 1.27 -28.71
C ARG A 347 -36.27 0.94 -27.35
N THR A 348 -35.62 -0.22 -27.23
CA THR A 348 -34.95 -0.63 -26.00
C THR A 348 -33.69 0.20 -25.75
N SER A 349 -32.91 0.44 -26.80
CA SER A 349 -31.70 1.26 -26.78
C SER A 349 -32.01 2.72 -26.40
N ASP A 350 -33.08 3.31 -26.93
CA ASP A 350 -33.51 4.67 -26.63
C ASP A 350 -33.87 4.87 -25.15
N ARG A 351 -34.30 3.81 -24.45
CA ARG A 351 -34.57 3.83 -22.99
C ARG A 351 -33.31 3.86 -22.14
N ILE A 352 -32.14 3.54 -22.69
CA ILE A 352 -30.87 3.54 -21.97
C ILE A 352 -30.40 4.98 -21.81
N ASP A 353 -30.65 5.60 -20.65
CA ASP A 353 -30.15 6.94 -20.39
C ASP A 353 -28.65 6.91 -20.06
N LEU A 354 -27.83 7.47 -20.95
CA LEU A 354 -26.39 7.57 -20.76
C LEU A 354 -26.02 8.71 -19.80
N ALA A 355 -26.92 9.64 -19.46
CA ALA A 355 -26.63 10.78 -18.60
C ALA A 355 -26.24 10.35 -17.18
N HIS A 356 -26.79 9.23 -16.71
CA HIS A 356 -26.49 8.67 -15.39
C HIS A 356 -25.31 7.69 -15.38
N ILE A 357 -24.75 7.37 -16.56
CA ILE A 357 -23.58 6.50 -16.67
C ILE A 357 -22.34 7.35 -16.73
N GLN A 358 -21.51 7.29 -15.69
CA GLN A 358 -20.23 7.97 -15.69
C GLN A 358 -19.35 7.43 -16.82
N ARG A 359 -18.98 8.32 -17.76
CA ARG A 359 -18.07 7.99 -18.87
C ARG A 359 -16.65 7.68 -18.41
N GLU A 360 -16.18 8.43 -17.42
CA GLU A 360 -14.81 8.34 -16.92
C GLU A 360 -14.78 8.66 -15.43
N VAL A 361 -14.04 7.86 -14.67
CA VAL A 361 -13.76 8.12 -13.26
C VAL A 361 -12.37 8.73 -13.16
N ARG A 362 -12.25 9.83 -12.41
CA ARG A 362 -11.00 10.58 -12.24
C ARG A 362 -10.66 10.73 -10.77
N PHE A 363 -9.43 10.42 -10.40
CA PHE A 363 -8.94 10.59 -9.03
C PHE A 363 -7.42 10.67 -9.01
N PHE A 364 -6.86 11.25 -7.95
CA PHE A 364 -5.42 11.22 -7.73
C PHE A 364 -5.01 9.88 -7.12
N TYR A 365 -4.05 9.21 -7.74
CA TYR A 365 -3.45 8.00 -7.21
C TYR A 365 -1.98 8.25 -6.82
N PRO A 366 -1.57 7.80 -5.62
CA PRO A 366 -0.21 7.97 -5.16
C PRO A 366 0.75 6.93 -5.75
N TYR A 367 2.00 7.33 -5.96
CA TYR A 367 3.09 6.43 -6.28
C TYR A 367 4.39 6.92 -5.64
N GLU A 368 5.26 5.97 -5.32
CA GLU A 368 6.53 6.22 -4.64
C GLU A 368 7.68 6.22 -5.65
N ILE A 369 8.57 7.21 -5.54
CA ILE A 369 9.87 7.21 -6.23
C ILE A 369 10.96 7.10 -5.18
N GLN A 370 11.94 6.24 -5.46
CA GLN A 370 13.17 6.10 -4.69
C GLN A 370 14.38 6.26 -5.62
N VAL A 371 15.37 7.04 -5.21
CA VAL A 371 16.62 7.24 -5.94
C VAL A 371 17.78 6.93 -5.00
N PHE A 372 18.69 6.09 -5.47
CA PHE A 372 19.89 5.63 -4.76
C PHE A 372 21.12 5.88 -5.63
N ASP A 373 22.27 6.09 -5.02
CA ASP A 373 23.56 5.88 -5.70
C ASP A 373 23.95 4.39 -5.63
N ARG A 374 24.97 4.01 -6.40
CA ARG A 374 25.42 2.62 -6.50
C ARG A 374 25.82 2.06 -5.12
N GLN A 375 26.62 2.82 -4.38
CA GLN A 375 27.12 2.39 -3.08
C GLN A 375 25.97 2.18 -2.08
N SER A 376 25.04 3.12 -1.96
CA SER A 376 23.90 2.96 -1.05
C SER A 376 22.97 1.84 -1.50
N ALA A 377 22.79 1.62 -2.81
CA ALA A 377 22.01 0.49 -3.31
C ALA A 377 22.65 -0.85 -2.91
N GLU A 378 23.96 -1.01 -3.10
CA GLU A 378 24.71 -2.20 -2.68
C GLU A 378 24.65 -2.41 -1.17
N ASP A 379 24.84 -1.35 -0.37
CA ASP A 379 24.81 -1.42 1.08
C ASP A 379 23.40 -1.75 1.60
N ASN A 380 22.36 -1.19 0.97
CA ASN A 380 20.97 -1.53 1.27
C ASN A 380 20.63 -2.99 0.89
N GLU A 381 21.22 -3.50 -0.19
CA GLU A 381 21.06 -4.88 -0.61
C GLU A 381 21.87 -5.87 0.24
N ARG A 382 23.07 -5.52 0.69
CA ARG A 382 23.85 -6.30 1.66
C ARG A 382 23.20 -6.26 3.04
N GLY A 383 22.56 -5.13 3.37
CA GLY A 383 21.62 -4.97 4.46
C GLY A 383 20.30 -5.73 4.29
N ARG A 384 20.16 -6.65 3.31
CA ARG A 384 18.99 -7.55 3.19
C ARG A 384 18.70 -8.30 4.49
N SER A 385 19.70 -8.59 5.32
CA SER A 385 19.50 -9.09 6.69
C SER A 385 18.60 -8.15 7.51
N ALA A 386 18.83 -6.84 7.45
CA ALA A 386 17.99 -5.82 8.08
C ALA A 386 16.60 -5.70 7.43
N HIS A 387 16.43 -5.94 6.12
CA HIS A 387 15.10 -5.99 5.50
C HIS A 387 14.30 -7.22 5.93
N SER A 388 14.94 -8.40 6.00
CA SER A 388 14.30 -9.60 6.57
C SER A 388 13.97 -9.42 8.05
N GLU A 389 14.85 -8.79 8.82
CA GLU A 389 14.60 -8.44 10.23
C GLU A 389 13.49 -7.41 10.38
N TYR A 390 13.42 -6.41 9.49
CA TYR A 390 12.35 -5.43 9.47
C TYR A 390 11.00 -6.07 9.16
N LYS A 391 10.94 -6.95 8.15
CA LYS A 391 9.73 -7.71 7.84
C LYS A 391 9.35 -8.63 9.01
N ARG A 392 10.32 -9.29 9.64
CA ARG A 392 10.14 -10.12 10.85
C ARG A 392 9.58 -9.28 12.00
N ALA A 393 10.09 -8.06 12.23
CA ALA A 393 9.58 -7.15 13.24
C ALA A 393 8.13 -6.70 12.96
N GLN A 394 7.78 -6.48 11.69
CA GLN A 394 6.39 -6.22 11.28
C GLN A 394 5.46 -7.40 11.57
N VAL A 395 5.91 -8.63 11.26
CA VAL A 395 5.19 -9.87 11.60
C VAL A 395 4.96 -9.96 13.10
N LEU A 396 6.02 -9.80 13.91
CA LEU A 396 5.92 -9.87 15.37
C LEU A 396 4.99 -8.79 15.95
N THR A 397 5.05 -7.57 15.41
CA THR A 397 4.18 -6.47 15.83
C THR A 397 2.73 -6.76 15.49
N ALA A 398 2.42 -7.15 14.25
CA ALA A 398 1.08 -7.51 13.83
C ALA A 398 0.55 -8.72 14.63
N MET A 399 1.37 -9.74 14.82
CA MET A 399 1.07 -10.94 15.61
C MET A 399 0.68 -10.55 17.03
N LYS A 400 1.48 -9.72 17.72
CA LYS A 400 1.19 -9.29 19.09
C LYS A 400 -0.12 -8.50 19.16
N ARG A 401 -0.37 -7.58 18.23
CA ARG A 401 -1.59 -6.77 18.20
C ARG A 401 -2.84 -7.62 17.95
N VAL A 402 -2.78 -8.54 16.99
CA VAL A 402 -3.91 -9.39 16.61
C VAL A 402 -4.19 -10.45 17.68
N MET A 403 -3.16 -11.21 18.05
CA MET A 403 -3.27 -12.36 18.96
C MET A 403 -3.42 -11.93 20.42
N GLY A 404 -2.94 -10.74 20.79
CA GLY A 404 -3.09 -10.15 22.12
C GLY A 404 -2.69 -11.13 23.23
N ALA A 405 -3.64 -11.41 24.14
CA ALA A 405 -3.44 -12.32 25.26
C ALA A 405 -2.98 -13.74 24.85
N LEU A 406 -3.30 -14.22 23.64
CA LEU A 406 -2.80 -15.51 23.14
C LEU A 406 -1.28 -15.47 22.94
N ALA A 407 -0.74 -14.33 22.48
CA ALA A 407 0.71 -14.17 22.31
C ALA A 407 1.46 -14.06 23.64
N ASP A 408 0.81 -13.49 24.67
CA ASP A 408 1.41 -13.33 25.99
C ASP A 408 1.49 -14.66 26.76
N VAL A 409 0.53 -15.56 26.56
CA VAL A 409 0.49 -16.89 27.22
C VAL A 409 1.38 -17.93 26.52
N ALA A 410 1.67 -17.75 25.23
CA ALA A 410 2.45 -18.68 24.42
C ALA A 410 3.98 -18.44 24.44
N ARG A 411 4.43 -17.37 25.09
CA ARG A 411 5.84 -17.09 25.39
C ARG A 411 6.20 -17.66 26.75
#